data_AF-A0A2H0JUX0-F1
#
_entry.id   AF-A0A2H0JUX0-F1
#
_cell.length_a   1.000
_cell.length_b   1.000
_cell.length_c   1.000
_cell.angle_alpha   90.00
_cell.angle_beta   90.00
_cell.angle_gamma   90.00
#
_symmetry.space_group_name_H-M   'P 1'
#
loop_
_entity.id
_entity.type
_entity.pdbx_description
1 polymer ?
#
loop_
_entity_poly.entity_id
_entity_poly.type
_entity_poly.pdbx_seq_one_letter_code
_entity_poly.pdbx_strand_id
1 'polypeptide(L)'
;MTDFYEIETRLGTMIVGLYDQTPRHRDNFRTLVEEGFYNGTSFHRVIAGFMAQGGDPNSKDDDPMNDGQGGPGYTIEAEFRDGLFHRKGALSAAR
;
A
#
# COMPACT_ATOMS: atom_id res chain seq x y z
N MET A 1 4.13 -14.63 8.28
CA MET A 1 4.72 -13.35 7.87
C MET A 1 6.21 -13.59 7.83
N THR A 2 6.77 -13.74 6.63
CA THR A 2 8.22 -13.86 6.45
C THR A 2 8.85 -12.57 5.95
N ASP A 3 8.05 -11.70 5.33
CA ASP A 3 8.54 -10.49 4.68
C ASP A 3 8.15 -9.25 5.49
N PHE A 4 9.16 -8.47 5.87
CA PHE A 4 9.03 -7.19 6.58
C PHE A 4 9.64 -6.07 5.75
N TYR A 5 9.00 -4.92 5.77
CA TYR A 5 9.42 -3.73 5.04
C TYR A 5 9.34 -2.50 5.94
N GLU A 6 10.27 -1.58 5.75
CA GLU A 6 10.22 -0.25 6.33
C GLU A 6 9.61 0.72 5.32
N ILE A 7 8.61 1.48 5.76
CA ILE A 7 8.02 2.59 5.01
C ILE A 7 8.49 3.86 5.70
N GLU A 8 9.49 4.50 5.11
CA GLU A 8 10.02 5.78 5.59
C GLU A 8 9.20 6.94 5.02
N THR A 9 8.82 7.87 5.90
CA THR A 9 8.14 9.10 5.50
C THR A 9 8.75 10.28 6.24
N ARG A 10 8.46 11.49 5.77
CA ARG A 10 8.81 12.74 6.48
C ARG A 10 8.21 12.86 7.89
N LEU A 11 7.20 12.03 8.22
CA LEU A 11 6.50 12.04 9.51
C LEU A 11 6.91 10.88 10.43
N GLY A 12 7.82 10.02 9.98
CA GLY A 12 8.30 8.86 10.72
C GLY A 12 8.29 7.58 9.89
N THR A 13 8.91 6.54 10.46
CA THR A 13 9.05 5.22 9.86
C THR A 13 7.99 4.25 10.40
N MET A 14 7.43 3.44 9.51
CA MET A 14 6.52 2.35 9.87
C MET A 14 7.12 1.02 9.43
N ILE A 15 7.03 0.00 10.28
CA ILE A 15 7.41 -1.37 9.91
C ILE A 15 6.12 -2.12 9.57
N VAL A 16 6.07 -2.73 8.39
CA VAL A 16 4.95 -3.55 7.94
C VAL A 16 5.41 -4.98 7.69
N GLY A 17 4.59 -5.95 8.09
CA GLY A 17 4.78 -7.35 7.78
C GLY A 17 3.69 -7.83 6.81
N LEU A 18 4.06 -8.66 5.84
CA LEU A 18 3.13 -9.18 4.85
C LEU A 18 2.69 -10.62 5.19
N TYR A 19 1.40 -10.89 5.05
CA TYR A 19 0.83 -12.22 5.30
C TYR A 19 1.18 -13.19 4.17
N ASP A 20 1.63 -14.39 4.52
CA ASP A 20 1.96 -15.44 3.54
C ASP A 20 0.71 -16.05 2.91
N GLN A 21 -0.45 -15.88 3.57
CA GLN A 21 -1.74 -16.35 3.08
C GLN A 21 -2.29 -15.53 1.90
N THR A 22 -1.70 -14.39 1.57
CA THR A 22 -2.03 -13.53 0.42
C THR A 22 -0.82 -13.40 -0.53
N PRO A 23 -0.33 -14.52 -1.11
CA PRO A 23 0.92 -14.55 -1.85
C PRO A 23 0.93 -13.60 -3.05
N ARG A 24 -0.19 -13.44 -3.77
CA ARG A 24 -0.20 -12.57 -4.97
C ARG A 24 -0.03 -11.11 -4.61
N HIS A 25 -0.73 -10.63 -3.59
CA HIS A 25 -0.56 -9.25 -3.13
C HIS A 25 0.79 -9.03 -2.46
N ARG A 26 1.28 -10.01 -1.70
CA ARG A 26 2.61 -9.96 -1.08
C ARG A 26 3.71 -9.84 -2.13
N ASP A 27 3.71 -10.75 -3.11
CA ASP A 27 4.75 -10.80 -4.14
C ASP A 27 4.66 -9.58 -5.06
N ASN A 28 3.45 -9.11 -5.38
CA ASN A 28 3.24 -7.86 -6.10
C ASN A 28 3.80 -6.64 -5.35
N PHE A 29 3.53 -6.53 -4.04
CA PHE A 29 4.07 -5.46 -3.21
C PHE A 29 5.60 -5.53 -3.16
N ARG A 30 6.18 -6.73 -3.01
CA ARG A 30 7.64 -6.95 -3.06
C ARG A 30 8.22 -6.41 -4.36
N THR A 31 7.69 -6.82 -5.51
CA THR A 31 8.20 -6.37 -6.82
C THR A 31 8.13 -4.85 -6.94
N LEU A 32 7.00 -4.22 -6.58
CA LEU A 32 6.86 -2.77 -6.65
C LEU A 32 7.82 -2.03 -5.70
N VAL A 33 8.12 -2.60 -4.52
CA VAL A 33 9.15 -2.05 -3.63
C VAL A 33 10.54 -2.16 -4.26
N GLU A 34 10.90 -3.32 -4.82
CA GLU A 34 12.19 -3.56 -5.47
C GLU A 34 12.43 -2.63 -6.68
N GLU A 35 11.35 -2.28 -7.39
CA GLU A 35 11.37 -1.32 -8.50
C GLU A 35 11.38 0.16 -8.03
N GLY A 36 11.28 0.41 -6.72
CA GLY A 36 11.19 1.77 -6.17
C GLY A 36 9.88 2.48 -6.51
N PHE A 37 8.83 1.74 -6.89
CA PHE A 37 7.56 2.28 -7.37
C PHE A 37 6.92 3.25 -6.38
N TYR A 38 6.97 2.96 -5.08
CA TYR A 38 6.35 3.78 -4.05
C TYR A 38 7.15 5.04 -3.67
N ASN A 39 8.40 5.16 -4.11
CA ASN A 39 9.24 6.31 -3.78
C ASN A 39 8.64 7.59 -4.35
N GLY A 40 8.51 8.60 -3.48
CA GLY A 40 7.90 9.89 -3.79
C GLY A 40 6.37 9.90 -3.78
N THR A 41 5.69 8.76 -3.61
CA THR A 41 4.22 8.75 -3.48
C THR A 41 3.78 9.35 -2.16
N SER A 42 2.59 9.95 -2.14
CA SER A 42 2.01 10.56 -0.94
C SER A 42 0.89 9.70 -0.35
N PHE A 43 0.57 9.97 0.92
CA PHE A 43 -0.69 9.55 1.52
C PHE A 43 -1.76 10.59 1.19
N HIS A 44 -2.36 10.47 0.00
CA HIS A 44 -3.29 11.45 -0.56
C HIS A 44 -4.68 11.45 0.12
N ARG A 45 -5.03 10.40 0.88
CA ARG A 45 -6.34 10.33 1.55
C ARG A 45 -6.23 9.80 2.98
N VAL A 46 -6.57 10.64 3.95
CA VAL A 46 -6.51 10.30 5.38
C VAL A 46 -7.85 10.61 6.04
N ILE A 47 -8.46 9.59 6.65
CA ILE A 47 -9.72 9.73 7.40
C ILE A 47 -9.50 9.29 8.85
N ALA A 48 -9.65 10.25 9.76
CA ALA A 48 -9.47 10.01 11.19
C ALA A 48 -10.40 8.90 11.70
N GLY A 49 -9.84 7.96 12.46
CA GLY A 49 -10.57 6.81 12.99
C GLY A 49 -10.82 5.68 11.99
N PHE A 50 -10.41 5.84 10.72
CA PHE A 50 -10.61 4.83 9.68
C PHE A 50 -9.29 4.36 9.06
N MET A 51 -8.73 5.11 8.10
CA MET A 51 -7.54 4.70 7.35
C MET A 51 -6.76 5.88 6.77
N ALA A 52 -5.52 5.59 6.39
CA ALA A 52 -4.69 6.42 5.52
C ALA A 52 -4.35 5.60 4.27
N GLN A 53 -4.55 6.19 3.11
CA GLN A 53 -4.37 5.57 1.80
C GLN A 53 -3.28 6.32 1.03
N GLY A 54 -2.44 5.56 0.35
CA GLY A 54 -1.30 6.06 -0.43
C GLY A 54 -0.88 5.03 -1.48
N GLY A 55 0.32 5.20 -2.02
CA GLY A 55 0.87 4.30 -3.05
C GLY A 55 0.35 4.56 -4.47
N ASP A 56 -0.31 5.70 -4.69
CA ASP A 56 -0.69 6.14 -6.03
C ASP A 56 0.51 6.83 -6.72
N PRO A 57 0.99 6.37 -7.89
CA PRO A 57 2.05 7.02 -8.64
C PRO A 57 1.72 8.43 -9.15
N ASN A 58 0.44 8.78 -9.35
CA ASN A 58 0.04 10.13 -9.76
C ASN A 58 0.39 11.17 -8.67
N SER A 59 0.30 10.76 -7.40
CA SER A 59 0.61 11.62 -6.24
C SER A 59 2.07 12.02 -6.04
N LYS A 60 2.92 11.75 -7.04
CA LYS A 60 4.32 12.15 -7.09
C LYS A 60 4.51 13.54 -7.69
N ASP A 61 3.49 14.07 -8.37
CA ASP A 61 3.50 15.42 -8.92
C ASP A 61 2.75 16.41 -8.01
N ASP A 62 2.56 17.64 -8.49
CA ASP A 62 1.90 18.73 -7.76
C ASP A 62 0.38 18.85 -8.09
N ASP A 63 -0.21 17.90 -8.84
CA ASP A 63 -1.63 17.92 -9.22
C ASP A 63 -2.46 16.95 -8.35
N PRO A 64 -3.09 17.43 -7.26
CA PRO A 64 -3.87 16.56 -6.38
C PRO A 64 -5.21 16.11 -7.00
N MET A 65 -5.60 16.58 -8.19
CA MET A 65 -6.91 16.26 -8.78
C MET A 65 -6.98 14.83 -9.33
N ASN A 66 -5.83 14.23 -9.62
CA ASN A 66 -5.73 12.87 -10.17
C ASN A 66 -5.28 11.83 -9.11
N ASP A 67 -5.07 12.26 -7.86
CA ASP A 67 -4.70 11.42 -6.73
C ASP A 67 -5.81 10.40 -6.38
N GLY A 68 -5.40 9.19 -6.05
CA GLY A 68 -6.23 8.03 -5.82
C GLY A 68 -6.68 7.28 -7.09
N GLN A 69 -6.26 7.71 -8.28
CA GLN A 69 -6.69 7.13 -9.56
C GLN A 69 -5.59 6.35 -10.28
N GLY A 70 -4.33 6.50 -9.88
CA GLY A 70 -3.21 5.78 -10.47
C GLY A 70 -2.97 4.41 -9.85
N GLY A 71 -2.06 3.67 -10.47
CA GLY A 71 -1.66 2.33 -10.07
C GLY A 71 -0.59 1.78 -11.00
N PRO A 72 -0.16 0.52 -10.83
CA PRO A 72 0.93 -0.07 -11.62
C PRO A 72 0.52 -0.42 -13.07
N GLY A 73 -0.68 -0.03 -13.51
CA GLY A 73 -1.19 -0.28 -14.87
C GLY A 73 -1.87 -1.64 -15.07
N TYR A 74 -2.02 -2.43 -14.00
CA TYR A 74 -2.69 -3.73 -14.02
C TYR A 74 -3.40 -4.00 -12.69
N THR A 75 -4.22 -5.05 -12.67
CA THR A 75 -4.88 -5.54 -11.45
C THR A 75 -4.51 -7.01 -11.22
N ILE A 76 -4.63 -7.44 -9.96
CA ILE A 76 -4.47 -8.84 -9.55
C ILE A 76 -5.76 -9.33 -8.90
N GLU A 77 -6.02 -10.64 -8.97
CA GLU A 77 -7.25 -11.19 -8.38
C GLU A 77 -7.24 -11.10 -6.86
N ALA A 78 -8.45 -11.02 -6.31
CA ALA A 78 -8.66 -10.86 -4.89
C ALA A 78 -8.26 -12.08 -4.05
N GLU A 79 -7.60 -11.82 -2.93
CA GLU A 79 -7.26 -12.85 -1.94
C GLU A 79 -7.97 -12.55 -0.62
N PHE A 80 -9.01 -13.34 -0.31
CA PHE A 80 -9.74 -13.25 0.95
C PHE A 80 -9.46 -14.48 1.81
N ARG A 81 -9.31 -14.27 3.12
CA ARG A 81 -9.03 -15.30 4.12
C ARG A 81 -9.83 -14.98 5.38
N ASP A 82 -10.63 -15.92 5.87
CA ASP A 82 -11.52 -15.69 7.02
C ASP A 82 -10.77 -15.27 8.29
N GLY A 83 -9.51 -15.68 8.44
CA GLY A 83 -8.65 -15.29 9.57
C GLY A 83 -7.98 -13.92 9.45
N LEU A 84 -8.09 -13.23 8.31
CA LEU A 84 -7.49 -11.93 8.05
C LEU A 84 -8.58 -10.87 7.91
N PHE A 85 -8.71 -10.01 8.92
CA PHE A 85 -9.76 -9.00 8.99
C PHE A 85 -9.20 -7.60 9.27
N HIS A 86 -9.97 -6.58 8.90
CA HIS A 86 -9.58 -5.19 9.09
C HIS A 86 -9.55 -4.81 10.57
N ARG A 87 -8.38 -4.34 11.01
CA ARG A 87 -8.12 -3.81 12.34
C ARG A 87 -7.13 -2.66 12.23
N LYS A 88 -7.01 -1.83 13.26
CA LYS A 88 -6.02 -0.75 13.29
C LYS A 88 -4.61 -1.31 13.00
N GLY A 89 -3.94 -0.72 12.01
CA GLY A 89 -2.60 -1.13 11.56
C GLY A 89 -2.58 -2.26 10.53
N ALA A 90 -3.73 -2.79 10.10
CA ALA A 90 -3.77 -3.73 8.98
C ALA A 90 -3.41 -3.01 7.67
N LEU A 91 -2.43 -3.53 6.94
CA LEU A 91 -2.13 -3.13 5.56
C LEU A 91 -3.04 -3.92 4.61
N SER A 92 -3.69 -3.24 3.68
CA SER A 92 -4.61 -3.85 2.71
C SER A 92 -4.53 -3.12 1.37
N ALA A 93 -4.92 -3.81 0.28
CA ALA A 93 -4.94 -3.23 -1.04
C ALA A 93 -6.26 -2.46 -1.27
N ALA A 94 -6.13 -1.20 -1.68
CA ALA A 94 -7.26 -0.44 -2.18
C ALA A 94 -7.74 -0.99 -3.54
N ARG A 95 -9.01 -0.79 -3.84
CA ARG A 95 -9.66 -1.15 -5.10
C ARG A 95 -10.70 -0.11 -5.46
#